data_AF-A0A382XBX1-F1
#
_entry.id   AF-A0A382XBX1-F1
#
_cell.length_a   1.000
_cell.length_b   1.000
_cell.length_c   1.000
_cell.angle_alpha   90.00
_cell.angle_beta   90.00
_cell.angle_gamma   90.00
#
_symmetry.space_group_name_H-M   'P 1'
#
loop_
_entity.id
_entity.type
_entity.pdbx_description
1 polymer ?
#
loop_
_entity_poly.entity_id
_entity_poly.type
_entity_poly.pdbx_seq_one_letter_code
_entity_poly.pdbx_strand_id
1 'polypeptide(L)'
;MTGSAKYQLENQTKSDDLNLKDLVEEFSGSNGRYYGSQFTRIGNKSGFTLTFNWAAAIFGPIWFGFRGLWKWGLPFTVLEAFALSQVVRGGWGDLTAEVSQRIAQMELQLKLRRTQLEAAIENSSDKVDAYNRNIEGLEEIVRQSLIEFAQIEESRIWVIVLGLGLLFLVKGIQGVLANSALEARFSEWLSDRSLKSGISFARLTLSGLFVVLVYAASVAHFGT
;
A
#
# COMPACT_ATOMS: atom_id res chain seq x y z
N MET A 1 10.19 -4.26 -61.54
CA MET A 1 9.44 -3.13 -60.93
C MET A 1 9.42 -3.18 -59.39
N THR A 2 10.30 -3.94 -58.75
CA THR A 2 10.21 -4.31 -57.32
C THR A 2 11.14 -3.52 -56.38
N GLY A 3 12.15 -2.82 -56.91
CA GLY A 3 13.11 -2.05 -56.10
C GLY A 3 12.52 -0.75 -55.54
N SER A 4 11.91 0.09 -56.38
CA SER A 4 11.42 1.43 -55.99
C SER A 4 10.36 1.41 -54.91
N ALA A 5 9.44 0.45 -54.93
CA ALA A 5 8.38 0.31 -53.91
C ALA A 5 8.95 -0.12 -52.55
N LYS A 6 9.95 -1.01 -52.54
CA LYS A 6 10.61 -1.44 -51.30
C LYS A 6 11.41 -0.31 -50.64
N TYR A 7 12.11 0.50 -51.43
CA TYR A 7 12.82 1.70 -50.94
C TYR A 7 11.87 2.76 -50.38
N GLN A 8 10.71 2.96 -51.00
CA GLN A 8 9.70 3.92 -50.51
C GLN A 8 9.08 3.46 -49.19
N LEU A 9 8.72 2.18 -49.07
CA LEU A 9 8.22 1.60 -47.82
C LEU A 9 9.25 1.69 -46.69
N GLU A 10 10.52 1.37 -46.96
CA GLU A 10 11.60 1.43 -45.97
C GLU A 10 11.87 2.87 -45.49
N ASN A 11 11.85 3.85 -46.40
CA ASN A 11 11.99 5.26 -46.03
C ASN A 11 10.80 5.78 -45.22
N GLN A 12 9.57 5.36 -45.56
CA GLN A 12 8.35 5.77 -44.86
C GLN A 12 8.31 5.20 -43.43
N THR A 13 8.60 3.90 -43.25
CA THR A 13 8.68 3.31 -41.91
C THR A 13 9.75 3.99 -41.05
N LYS A 14 10.91 4.31 -41.65
CA LYS A 14 11.99 5.00 -40.96
C LYS A 14 11.62 6.44 -40.56
N SER A 15 10.88 7.16 -41.40
CA SER A 15 10.40 8.51 -41.04
C SER A 15 9.34 8.48 -39.94
N ASP A 16 8.43 7.51 -39.99
CA ASP A 16 7.37 7.35 -38.98
C ASP A 16 7.98 6.99 -37.61
N ASP A 17 9.00 6.12 -37.60
CA ASP A 17 9.74 5.76 -36.40
C ASP A 17 10.53 6.93 -35.79
N LEU A 18 11.08 7.81 -36.62
CA LEU A 18 11.79 9.01 -36.15
C LEU A 18 10.81 10.02 -35.54
N ASN A 19 9.68 10.26 -36.21
CA ASN A 19 8.65 11.16 -35.73
C ASN A 19 8.04 10.65 -34.41
N LEU A 20 7.77 9.35 -34.29
CA LEU A 20 7.31 8.76 -33.04
C LEU A 20 8.31 8.96 -31.90
N LYS A 21 9.61 8.80 -32.14
CA LYS A 21 10.63 9.01 -31.11
C LYS A 21 10.68 10.45 -30.62
N ASP A 22 10.63 11.41 -31.54
CA ASP A 22 10.62 12.84 -31.19
C ASP A 22 9.39 13.20 -30.36
N LEU A 23 8.22 12.67 -30.73
CA LEU A 23 6.98 12.84 -29.97
C LEU A 23 7.04 12.21 -28.58
N VAL A 24 7.64 11.03 -28.45
CA VAL A 24 7.81 10.37 -27.14
C VAL A 24 8.83 11.10 -26.28
N GLU A 25 9.88 11.68 -26.86
CA GLU A 25 10.82 12.54 -26.14
C GLU A 25 10.14 13.81 -25.62
N GLU A 26 9.37 14.49 -26.48
CA GLU A 26 8.55 15.65 -26.10
C GLU A 26 7.57 15.30 -24.97
N PHE A 27 6.87 14.17 -25.09
CA PHE A 27 5.88 13.75 -24.12
C PHE A 27 6.49 13.30 -22.79
N SER A 28 7.51 12.45 -22.84
CA SER A 28 8.06 11.80 -21.65
C SER A 28 8.91 12.76 -20.81
N GLY A 29 9.53 13.78 -21.44
CA GLY A 29 10.42 14.76 -20.84
C GLY A 29 11.72 14.20 -20.25
N SER A 30 11.84 12.88 -20.11
CA SER A 30 13.01 12.17 -19.59
C SER A 30 12.94 10.70 -20.03
N ASN A 31 14.11 10.10 -20.25
CA ASN A 31 14.23 8.70 -20.65
C ASN A 31 13.44 8.35 -21.93
N GLY A 32 13.37 9.28 -22.90
CA GLY A 32 12.57 9.09 -24.12
C GLY A 32 12.98 7.88 -24.94
N ARG A 33 14.27 7.55 -25.02
CA ARG A 33 14.75 6.30 -25.65
C ARG A 33 14.13 5.04 -25.02
N TYR A 34 14.04 4.99 -23.69
CA TYR A 34 13.42 3.87 -22.99
C TYR A 34 11.92 3.82 -23.31
N TYR A 35 11.20 4.93 -23.13
CA TYR A 35 9.75 4.95 -23.37
C TYR A 35 9.39 4.70 -24.84
N GLY A 36 10.16 5.20 -25.79
CA GLY A 36 9.96 4.94 -27.21
C GLY A 36 10.03 3.46 -27.51
N SER A 37 11.05 2.77 -26.99
CA SER A 37 11.16 1.30 -27.14
C SER A 37 9.98 0.54 -26.52
N GLN A 38 9.50 0.99 -25.35
CA GLN A 38 8.38 0.34 -24.66
C GLN A 38 7.06 0.61 -25.38
N PHE A 39 6.82 1.84 -25.84
CA PHE A 39 5.58 2.21 -26.53
C PHE A 39 5.46 1.51 -27.88
N THR A 40 6.54 1.46 -28.68
CA THR A 40 6.56 0.67 -29.91
C THR A 40 6.27 -0.81 -29.63
N ARG A 41 6.87 -1.37 -28.57
CA ARG A 41 6.64 -2.77 -28.18
C ARG A 41 5.20 -3.04 -27.72
N ILE A 42 4.57 -2.09 -27.04
CA ILE A 42 3.18 -2.16 -26.58
C ILE A 42 2.23 -2.00 -27.78
N GLY A 43 2.43 -0.98 -28.62
CA GLY A 43 1.59 -0.68 -29.79
C GLY A 43 1.64 -1.74 -30.90
N ASN A 44 2.74 -2.48 -31.04
CA ASN A 44 2.89 -3.55 -32.03
C ASN A 44 2.11 -4.84 -31.68
N LYS A 45 1.40 -4.90 -30.55
CA LYS A 45 0.61 -6.07 -30.13
C LYS A 45 -0.82 -5.65 -29.80
N SER A 46 -1.81 -6.39 -30.31
CA SER A 46 -3.23 -6.15 -30.05
C SER A 46 -3.72 -6.57 -28.66
N GLY A 47 -2.81 -6.80 -27.70
CA GLY A 47 -3.10 -7.36 -26.38
C GLY A 47 -2.08 -6.97 -25.32
N PHE A 48 -2.19 -7.55 -24.13
CA PHE A 48 -1.31 -7.21 -23.01
C PHE A 48 0.15 -7.52 -23.33
N THR A 49 1.01 -6.51 -23.16
CA THR A 49 2.45 -6.64 -23.31
C THR A 49 3.09 -6.50 -21.94
N LEU A 50 3.62 -7.59 -21.42
CA LEU A 50 4.39 -7.57 -20.18
C LEU A 50 5.60 -6.66 -20.37
N THR A 51 5.67 -5.56 -19.62
CA THR A 51 6.84 -4.68 -19.53
C THR A 51 7.13 -4.41 -18.06
N PHE A 52 8.27 -3.81 -17.73
CA PHE A 52 8.59 -3.51 -16.33
C PHE A 52 9.28 -2.16 -16.21
N ASN A 53 8.75 -1.29 -15.34
CA ASN A 53 9.27 0.03 -15.06
C ASN A 53 9.82 0.09 -13.62
N TRP A 54 11.14 0.13 -13.50
CA TRP A 54 11.81 0.22 -12.20
C TRP A 54 11.51 1.53 -11.46
N ALA A 55 11.37 2.65 -12.18
CA ALA A 55 11.05 3.92 -11.53
C ALA A 55 9.65 3.85 -10.88
N ALA A 56 8.67 3.29 -11.57
CA ALA A 56 7.34 3.10 -11.00
C ALA A 56 7.33 2.06 -9.88
N ALA A 57 8.10 0.98 -10.00
CA ALA A 57 8.21 -0.02 -8.93
C ALA A 57 8.86 0.55 -7.66
N ILE A 58 9.82 1.46 -7.76
CA ILE A 58 10.50 2.03 -6.59
C ILE A 58 9.67 3.18 -6.00
N PHE A 59 9.32 4.18 -6.83
CA PHE A 59 8.63 5.39 -6.38
C PHE A 59 7.12 5.21 -6.22
N GLY A 60 6.56 4.14 -6.76
CA GLY A 60 5.17 3.74 -6.58
C GLY A 60 4.17 4.83 -7.00
N PRO A 61 3.17 5.16 -6.17
CA PRO A 61 2.13 6.12 -6.50
C PRO A 61 2.64 7.52 -6.82
N ILE A 62 3.80 7.91 -6.26
CA ILE A 62 4.43 9.20 -6.54
C ILE A 62 4.76 9.28 -8.03
N TRP A 63 5.26 8.19 -8.62
CA TRP A 63 5.56 8.12 -10.03
C TRP A 63 4.33 8.30 -10.90
N PHE A 64 3.23 7.63 -10.55
CA PHE A 64 1.97 7.77 -11.27
C PHE A 64 1.41 9.20 -11.14
N GLY A 65 1.40 9.77 -9.94
CA GLY A 65 0.86 11.10 -9.69
C GLY A 65 1.62 12.21 -10.42
N PHE A 66 2.97 12.21 -10.39
CA PHE A 66 3.72 13.24 -11.10
C PHE A 66 3.61 13.14 -12.63
N ARG A 67 3.40 11.92 -13.15
CA ARG A 67 3.10 11.65 -14.57
C ARG A 67 1.65 11.99 -14.97
N GLY A 68 0.82 12.42 -14.02
CA GLY A 68 -0.59 12.74 -14.26
C GLY A 68 -1.50 11.53 -14.38
N LEU A 69 -1.04 10.35 -13.94
CA LEU A 69 -1.76 9.07 -13.98
C LEU A 69 -2.53 8.82 -12.67
N TRP A 70 -3.28 9.82 -12.18
CA TRP A 70 -3.95 9.75 -10.86
C TRP A 70 -4.99 8.63 -10.74
N LYS A 71 -5.61 8.22 -11.86
CA LYS A 71 -6.47 7.02 -11.92
C LYS A 71 -5.77 5.77 -11.38
N TRP A 72 -4.47 5.65 -11.59
CA TRP A 72 -3.63 4.57 -11.08
C TRP A 72 -2.96 4.93 -9.76
N GLY A 73 -2.49 6.17 -9.62
CA GLY A 73 -1.80 6.63 -8.41
C GLY A 73 -2.65 6.48 -7.15
N LEU A 74 -3.91 6.93 -7.16
CA LEU A 74 -4.78 6.92 -5.98
C LEU A 74 -5.02 5.52 -5.38
N PRO A 75 -5.49 4.50 -6.14
CA PRO A 75 -5.69 3.18 -5.56
C PRO A 75 -4.38 2.55 -5.07
N PHE A 76 -3.26 2.80 -5.76
CA PHE A 76 -1.96 2.33 -5.29
C PHE A 76 -1.51 3.01 -4.00
N THR A 77 -1.79 4.31 -3.81
CA THR A 77 -1.53 5.00 -2.54
C THR A 77 -2.27 4.31 -1.40
N VAL A 78 -3.54 3.97 -1.59
CA VAL A 78 -4.34 3.29 -0.55
C VAL A 78 -3.76 1.91 -0.23
N LEU A 79 -3.41 1.13 -1.26
CA LEU A 79 -2.86 -0.22 -1.07
C LEU A 79 -1.49 -0.20 -0.37
N GLU A 80 -0.59 0.69 -0.77
CA GLU A 80 0.70 0.83 -0.10
C GLU A 80 0.56 1.39 1.32
N ALA A 81 -0.33 2.36 1.55
CA ALA A 81 -0.60 2.91 2.88
C ALA A 81 -1.08 1.83 3.85
N PHE A 82 -1.99 0.97 3.38
CA PHE A 82 -2.45 -0.19 4.14
C PHE A 82 -1.30 -1.17 4.42
N ALA A 83 -0.54 -1.56 3.40
CA ALA A 83 0.58 -2.48 3.55
C ALA A 83 1.64 -1.96 4.55
N LEU A 84 2.01 -0.68 4.45
CA LEU A 84 2.94 -0.02 5.37
C LEU A 84 2.39 0.06 6.79
N SER A 85 1.10 0.35 6.95
CA SER A 85 0.44 0.35 8.25
C SER A 85 0.54 -1.01 8.92
N GLN A 86 0.37 -2.12 8.19
CA GLN A 86 0.52 -3.46 8.74
C GLN A 86 1.97 -3.75 9.19
N VAL A 87 2.96 -3.30 8.41
CA VAL A 87 4.38 -3.45 8.78
C VAL A 87 4.71 -2.69 10.06
N VAL A 88 4.25 -1.44 10.17
CA VAL A 88 4.46 -0.63 11.38
C VAL A 88 3.71 -1.23 12.56
N ARG A 89 2.45 -1.63 12.38
CA ARG A 89 1.64 -2.27 13.41
C ARG A 89 2.30 -3.53 13.98
N GLY A 90 2.86 -4.36 13.11
CA GLY A 90 3.55 -5.57 13.54
C GLY A 90 4.93 -5.32 14.16
N GLY A 91 5.66 -4.31 13.68
CA GLY A 91 7.04 -4.03 14.11
C GLY A 91 7.17 -3.12 15.33
N TRP A 92 6.42 -2.02 15.36
CA TRP A 92 6.46 -0.98 16.40
C TRP A 92 5.15 -0.78 17.15
N GLY A 93 4.02 -1.25 16.60
CA GLY A 93 2.72 -1.18 17.25
C GLY A 93 2.63 -2.11 18.45
N ASP A 94 1.93 -1.67 19.50
CA ASP A 94 1.61 -2.52 20.64
C ASP A 94 0.28 -3.24 20.37
N LEU A 95 0.37 -4.30 19.58
CA LEU A 95 -0.76 -5.18 19.25
C LEU A 95 -1.48 -5.72 20.49
N THR A 96 -0.80 -5.75 21.63
CA THR A 96 -1.29 -6.29 22.90
C THR A 96 -1.75 -5.22 23.89
N ALA A 97 -1.64 -3.93 23.56
CA ALA A 97 -1.95 -2.82 24.48
C ALA A 97 -3.37 -2.93 25.06
N GLU A 98 -4.35 -3.18 24.20
CA GLU A 98 -5.76 -3.29 24.58
C GLU A 98 -5.98 -4.48 25.54
N VAL A 99 -5.46 -5.65 25.18
CA VAL A 99 -5.59 -6.87 26.00
C VAL A 99 -4.85 -6.71 27.33
N SER A 100 -3.67 -6.10 27.31
CA SER A 100 -2.87 -5.82 28.51
C SER A 100 -3.59 -4.86 29.45
N GLN A 101 -4.16 -3.78 28.92
CA GLN A 101 -4.95 -2.83 29.70
C GLN A 101 -6.20 -3.48 30.29
N ARG A 102 -6.87 -4.34 29.52
CA ARG A 102 -8.02 -5.12 29.97
C ARG A 102 -7.66 -6.07 31.12
N ILE A 103 -6.56 -6.83 30.99
CA ILE A 103 -6.04 -7.72 32.05
C ILE A 103 -5.77 -6.91 33.32
N ALA A 104 -5.04 -5.79 33.21
CA ALA A 104 -4.70 -4.96 34.35
C ALA A 104 -5.94 -4.41 35.09
N GLN A 105 -6.97 -3.99 34.34
CA GLN A 105 -8.23 -3.55 34.94
C GLN A 105 -8.96 -4.69 35.66
N MET A 106 -8.95 -5.90 35.09
CA MET A 106 -9.60 -7.07 35.68
C MET A 106 -8.90 -7.55 36.93
N GLU A 107 -7.56 -7.58 36.95
CA GLU A 107 -6.78 -7.93 38.14
C GLU A 107 -7.04 -6.97 39.31
N LEU A 108 -7.18 -5.67 39.01
CA LEU A 108 -7.53 -4.66 40.03
C LEU A 108 -8.93 -4.91 40.61
N GLN A 109 -9.92 -5.24 39.76
CA GLN A 109 -11.26 -5.62 40.22
C GLN A 109 -11.22 -6.90 41.05
N LEU A 110 -10.42 -7.89 40.63
CA LEU A 110 -10.29 -9.18 41.31
C LEU A 110 -9.71 -9.02 42.71
N LYS A 111 -8.68 -8.18 42.85
CA LYS A 111 -8.10 -7.84 44.16
C LYS A 111 -9.13 -7.22 45.09
N LEU A 112 -9.93 -6.28 44.59
CA LEU A 112 -10.99 -5.63 45.36
C LEU A 112 -12.08 -6.62 45.78
N ARG A 113 -12.48 -7.54 44.90
CA ARG A 113 -13.46 -8.60 45.20
C ARG A 113 -12.95 -9.60 46.24
N ARG A 114 -11.67 -9.97 46.20
CA ARG A 114 -11.05 -10.85 47.21
C ARG A 114 -11.04 -10.22 48.59
N THR A 115 -10.71 -8.94 48.71
CA THR A 115 -10.80 -8.23 50.01
C THR A 115 -12.24 -8.13 50.52
N GLN A 116 -13.22 -7.92 49.63
CA GLN A 116 -14.65 -7.94 50.01
C GLN A 116 -15.11 -9.33 50.47
N LEU A 117 -14.61 -10.38 49.83
CA LEU A 117 -14.87 -11.76 50.23
C LEU A 117 -14.30 -12.04 51.62
N GLU A 118 -13.06 -11.66 51.90
CA GLU A 118 -12.42 -11.81 53.22
C GLU A 118 -13.25 -11.13 54.32
N ALA A 119 -13.67 -9.88 54.09
CA ALA A 119 -14.55 -9.16 55.02
C ALA A 119 -15.93 -9.83 55.17
N ALA A 120 -16.49 -10.40 54.11
CA ALA A 120 -17.77 -11.11 54.17
C ALA A 120 -17.68 -12.42 54.96
N ILE A 121 -16.55 -13.13 54.87
CA ILE A 121 -16.26 -14.34 55.65
C ILE A 121 -16.13 -13.99 57.14
N GLU A 122 -15.37 -12.95 57.47
CA GLU A 122 -15.18 -12.49 58.86
C GLU A 122 -16.52 -12.10 59.52
N ASN A 123 -17.42 -11.47 58.75
CA ASN A 123 -18.74 -11.07 59.22
C ASN A 123 -19.82 -12.15 59.07
N SER A 124 -19.48 -13.38 58.71
CA SER A 124 -20.43 -14.50 58.50
C SER A 124 -21.62 -14.13 57.59
N SER A 125 -21.35 -13.41 56.49
CA SER A 125 -22.38 -12.93 55.57
C SER A 125 -22.85 -14.00 54.58
N ASP A 126 -24.15 -14.07 54.29
CA ASP A 126 -24.74 -14.95 53.25
C ASP A 126 -24.27 -14.64 51.82
N LYS A 127 -23.47 -13.58 51.61
CA LYS A 127 -22.99 -13.12 50.30
C LYS A 127 -21.69 -13.79 49.83
N VAL A 128 -21.06 -14.63 50.65
CA VAL A 128 -19.80 -15.32 50.34
C VAL A 128 -19.88 -16.08 49.02
N ASP A 129 -20.95 -16.85 48.79
CA ASP A 129 -21.13 -17.62 47.55
C ASP A 129 -21.33 -16.75 46.31
N ALA A 130 -21.88 -15.54 46.48
CA ALA A 130 -22.01 -14.59 45.38
C ALA A 130 -20.63 -13.99 45.00
N TYR A 131 -19.79 -13.69 45.99
CA TYR A 131 -18.43 -13.20 45.75
C TYR A 131 -17.53 -14.27 45.14
N ASN A 132 -17.56 -15.51 45.63
CA ASN A 132 -16.81 -16.62 45.05
C ASN A 132 -17.11 -16.81 43.57
N ARG A 133 -18.40 -16.85 43.20
CA ARG A 133 -18.82 -16.96 41.78
C ARG A 133 -18.37 -15.77 40.94
N ASN A 134 -18.40 -14.55 41.49
CA ASN A 134 -17.94 -13.37 40.77
C ASN A 134 -16.42 -13.40 40.54
N ILE A 135 -15.65 -13.84 41.54
CA ILE A 135 -14.20 -14.01 41.43
C ILE A 135 -13.88 -15.08 40.38
N GLU A 136 -14.52 -16.25 40.44
CA GLU A 136 -14.31 -17.34 39.47
C GLU A 136 -14.60 -16.87 38.03
N GLY A 137 -15.70 -16.12 37.83
CA GLY A 137 -16.02 -15.53 36.53
C GLY A 137 -14.96 -14.52 36.05
N LEU A 138 -14.43 -13.67 36.93
CA LEU A 138 -13.37 -12.73 36.58
C LEU A 138 -12.04 -13.45 36.29
N GLU A 139 -11.69 -14.49 37.05
CA GLU A 139 -10.49 -15.31 36.82
C GLU A 139 -10.55 -16.01 35.47
N GLU A 140 -11.72 -16.49 35.06
CA GLU A 140 -11.91 -17.06 33.73
C GLU A 140 -11.65 -16.02 32.64
N ILE A 141 -12.18 -14.80 32.77
CA ILE A 141 -11.97 -13.75 31.76
C ILE A 141 -10.49 -13.35 31.69
N VAL A 142 -9.78 -13.27 32.83
CA VAL A 142 -8.33 -13.04 32.86
C VAL A 142 -7.59 -14.16 32.13
N ARG A 143 -7.93 -15.43 32.40
CA ARG A 143 -7.31 -16.58 31.74
C ARG A 143 -7.51 -16.53 30.22
N GLN A 144 -8.73 -16.26 29.77
CA GLN A 144 -9.02 -16.11 28.34
C GLN A 144 -8.25 -14.96 27.71
N SER A 145 -8.13 -13.82 28.42
CA SER A 145 -7.36 -12.66 27.93
C SER A 145 -5.86 -12.95 27.85
N LEU A 146 -5.30 -13.77 28.75
CA LEU A 146 -3.90 -14.22 28.67
C LEU A 146 -3.66 -15.15 27.48
N ILE A 147 -4.62 -16.01 27.15
CA ILE A 147 -4.55 -16.85 25.94
C ILE A 147 -4.59 -15.97 24.69
N GLU A 148 -5.51 -15.00 24.64
CA GLU A 148 -5.61 -14.02 23.56
C GLU A 148 -4.31 -13.23 23.39
N PHE A 149 -3.72 -12.75 24.50
CA PHE A 149 -2.43 -12.06 24.50
C PHE A 149 -1.33 -12.92 23.83
N ALA A 150 -1.19 -14.18 24.23
CA ALA A 150 -0.19 -15.09 23.67
C ALA A 150 -0.42 -15.35 22.16
N GLN A 151 -1.67 -15.48 21.72
CA GLN A 151 -2.01 -15.65 20.31
C GLN A 151 -1.68 -14.41 19.47
N ILE A 152 -1.91 -13.21 20.01
CA ILE A 152 -1.55 -11.96 19.35
C ILE A 152 -0.02 -11.84 19.22
N GLU A 153 0.73 -12.22 20.26
CA GLU A 153 2.19 -12.24 20.20
C GLU A 153 2.73 -13.23 19.16
N GLU A 154 2.18 -14.45 19.11
CA GLU A 154 2.58 -15.46 18.13
C GLU A 154 2.29 -15.01 16.69
N SER A 155 1.13 -14.40 16.46
CA SER A 155 0.71 -13.92 15.14
C SER A 155 1.39 -12.61 14.70
N ARG A 156 2.07 -11.89 15.61
CA ARG A 156 2.74 -10.61 15.32
C ARG A 156 3.64 -10.68 14.09
N ILE A 157 4.45 -11.73 13.97
CA ILE A 157 5.37 -11.88 12.84
C ILE A 157 4.62 -12.04 11.52
N TRP A 158 3.48 -12.72 11.52
CA TRP A 158 2.66 -12.92 10.33
C TRP A 158 2.03 -11.62 9.84
N VAL A 159 1.68 -10.69 10.74
CA VAL A 159 1.20 -9.35 10.36
C VAL A 159 2.26 -8.59 9.54
N ILE A 160 3.53 -8.64 9.98
CA ILE A 160 4.65 -8.03 9.26
C ILE A 160 4.85 -8.71 7.91
N VAL A 161 4.90 -10.04 7.89
CA VAL A 161 5.14 -10.83 6.67
C VAL A 161 4.06 -10.57 5.62
N LEU A 162 2.79 -10.54 6.02
CA LEU A 162 1.69 -10.22 5.11
C LEU A 162 1.75 -8.77 4.61
N GLY A 163 2.09 -7.81 5.48
CA GLY A 163 2.29 -6.42 5.09
C GLY A 163 3.41 -6.25 4.06
N LEU A 164 4.56 -6.87 4.30
CA LEU A 164 5.68 -6.86 3.34
C LEU A 164 5.34 -7.59 2.05
N GLY A 165 4.71 -8.76 2.13
CA GLY A 165 4.28 -9.52 0.96
C GLY A 165 3.33 -8.72 0.07
N LEU A 166 2.34 -8.05 0.66
CA LEU A 166 1.43 -7.15 -0.05
C LEU A 166 2.18 -5.96 -0.66
N LEU A 167 3.12 -5.34 0.08
CA LEU A 167 3.91 -4.23 -0.42
C LEU A 167 4.72 -4.64 -1.67
N PHE A 168 5.45 -5.76 -1.63
CA PHE A 168 6.20 -6.25 -2.77
C PHE A 168 5.30 -6.61 -3.96
N LEU A 169 4.14 -7.23 -3.70
CA LEU A 169 3.16 -7.54 -4.73
C LEU A 169 2.68 -6.25 -5.43
N VAL A 170 2.30 -5.23 -4.67
CA VAL A 170 1.84 -3.93 -5.19
C VAL A 170 2.95 -3.25 -6.00
N LYS A 171 4.19 -3.25 -5.49
CA LYS A 171 5.37 -2.70 -6.19
C LYS A 171 5.62 -3.42 -7.53
N GLY A 172 5.46 -4.74 -7.55
CA GLY A 172 5.53 -5.54 -8.77
C GLY A 172 4.46 -5.17 -9.79
N ILE A 173 3.20 -5.09 -9.35
CA ILE A 173 2.06 -4.70 -10.20
C ILE A 173 2.25 -3.29 -10.77
N GLN A 174 2.69 -2.34 -9.94
CA GLN A 174 3.01 -0.98 -10.38
C GLN A 174 4.07 -0.96 -11.47
N GLY A 175 5.17 -1.69 -11.28
CA GLY A 175 6.23 -1.82 -12.28
C GLY A 175 5.71 -2.36 -13.60
N VAL A 176 4.81 -3.35 -13.55
CA VAL A 176 4.23 -3.99 -14.74
C VAL A 176 3.26 -3.06 -15.49
N LEU A 177 2.36 -2.37 -14.77
CA LEU A 177 1.30 -1.57 -15.38
C LEU A 177 1.77 -0.17 -15.82
N ALA A 178 2.88 0.33 -15.27
CA ALA A 178 3.33 1.70 -15.48
C ALA A 178 3.54 2.10 -16.94
N ASN A 179 4.23 1.27 -17.74
CA ASN A 179 4.50 1.65 -19.14
C ASN A 179 3.22 1.62 -19.98
N SER A 180 2.33 0.65 -19.76
CA SER A 180 1.03 0.58 -20.45
C SER A 180 0.13 1.75 -20.07
N ALA A 181 0.09 2.11 -18.78
CA ALA A 181 -0.66 3.29 -18.33
C ALA A 181 -0.11 4.59 -18.93
N LEU A 182 1.21 4.72 -19.05
CA LEU A 182 1.84 5.90 -19.63
C LEU A 182 1.70 5.95 -21.16
N GLU A 183 1.70 4.81 -21.84
CA GLU A 183 1.44 4.70 -23.27
C GLU A 183 0.00 5.11 -23.59
N ALA A 184 -1.00 4.62 -22.84
CA ALA A 184 -2.38 5.06 -23.00
C ALA A 184 -2.52 6.59 -22.83
N ARG A 185 -1.78 7.15 -21.86
CA ARG A 185 -1.74 8.61 -21.64
C ARG A 185 -1.04 9.36 -22.77
N PHE A 186 -0.01 8.77 -23.37
CA PHE A 186 0.63 9.32 -24.57
C PHE A 186 -0.34 9.36 -25.75
N SER A 187 -1.12 8.29 -25.96
CA SER A 187 -2.14 8.21 -27.00
C SER A 187 -3.28 9.25 -26.81
N GLU A 188 -3.70 9.49 -25.57
CA GLU A 188 -4.61 10.61 -25.24
C GLU A 188 -3.99 11.97 -25.57
N TRP A 189 -2.72 12.17 -25.21
CA TRP A 189 -2.00 13.42 -25.48
C TRP A 189 -1.76 13.67 -26.98
N LEU A 190 -1.55 12.61 -27.77
CA LEU A 190 -1.49 12.72 -29.23
C LEU A 190 -2.83 13.21 -29.81
N SER A 191 -3.95 12.80 -29.20
CA SER A 191 -5.29 13.21 -29.62
C SER A 191 -5.66 14.61 -29.13
N ASP A 192 -5.22 15.00 -27.93
CA ASP A 192 -5.46 16.31 -27.32
C ASP A 192 -4.17 16.89 -26.73
N ARG A 193 -3.56 17.83 -27.46
CA ARG A 193 -2.31 18.50 -27.08
C ARG A 193 -2.47 19.54 -25.97
N SER A 194 -3.70 19.83 -25.52
CA SER A 194 -3.92 20.67 -24.34
C SER A 194 -3.52 19.95 -23.03
N LEU A 195 -3.44 18.62 -23.08
CA LEU A 195 -2.98 17.80 -21.96
C LEU A 195 -1.50 18.07 -21.66
N LYS A 196 -1.16 18.26 -20.38
CA LYS A 196 0.22 18.54 -19.97
C LYS A 196 1.12 17.32 -20.12
N SER A 197 2.13 17.42 -20.98
CA SER A 197 3.23 16.46 -21.13
C SER A 197 4.36 16.70 -20.11
N GLY A 198 5.37 15.84 -20.15
CA GLY A 198 6.65 16.00 -19.46
C GLY A 198 6.60 15.84 -17.96
N ILE A 199 7.71 16.22 -17.31
CA ILE A 199 7.86 16.23 -15.85
C ILE A 199 7.79 17.67 -15.37
N SER A 200 7.01 17.92 -14.33
CA SER A 200 6.98 19.22 -13.64
C SER A 200 7.37 19.03 -12.19
N PHE A 201 8.29 19.85 -11.71
CA PHE A 201 8.71 19.82 -10.30
C PHE A 201 7.52 20.06 -9.35
N ALA A 202 6.60 20.97 -9.70
CA ALA A 202 5.39 21.20 -8.91
C ALA A 202 4.52 19.94 -8.79
N ARG A 203 4.35 19.17 -9.87
CA ARG A 203 3.61 17.90 -9.85
C ARG A 203 4.33 16.84 -9.02
N LEU A 204 5.66 16.78 -9.12
CA LEU A 204 6.48 15.87 -8.32
C LEU A 204 6.31 16.16 -6.83
N THR A 205 6.47 17.42 -6.42
CA THR A 205 6.33 17.83 -5.02
C THR A 205 4.92 17.63 -4.51
N LEU A 206 3.90 18.01 -5.28
CA LEU A 206 2.50 17.83 -4.89
C LEU A 206 2.15 16.34 -4.74
N SER A 207 2.57 15.51 -5.69
CA SER A 207 2.34 14.07 -5.64
C SER A 207 3.09 13.43 -4.47
N GLY A 208 4.35 13.82 -4.25
CA GLY A 208 5.15 13.33 -3.13
C GLY A 208 4.53 13.69 -1.79
N LEU A 209 4.17 14.97 -1.61
CA LEU A 209 3.54 15.45 -0.39
C LEU A 209 2.21 14.73 -0.12
N PHE A 210 1.34 14.60 -1.12
CA PHE A 210 0.08 13.90 -0.99
C PHE A 210 0.28 12.45 -0.52
N VAL A 211 1.15 11.69 -1.19
CA VAL A 211 1.40 10.28 -0.85
C VAL A 211 2.00 10.14 0.55
N VAL A 212 3.00 10.97 0.89
CA VAL A 212 3.64 10.94 2.21
C VAL A 212 2.64 11.27 3.33
N LEU A 213 1.78 12.26 3.13
CA LEU A 213 0.74 12.61 4.11
C LEU A 213 -0.27 11.48 4.30
N VAL A 214 -0.71 10.83 3.22
CA VAL A 214 -1.61 9.68 3.32
C VAL A 214 -0.94 8.51 4.04
N TYR A 215 0.33 8.23 3.74
CA TYR A 215 1.08 7.17 4.43
C TYR A 215 1.23 7.48 5.91
N ALA A 216 1.62 8.70 6.26
CA ALA A 216 1.75 9.14 7.65
C ALA A 216 0.43 9.05 8.40
N ALA A 217 -0.67 9.54 7.81
CA ALA A 217 -1.99 9.48 8.43
C ALA A 217 -2.47 8.03 8.62
N SER A 218 -2.24 7.17 7.62
CA SER A 218 -2.60 5.76 7.68
C SER A 218 -1.82 5.02 8.76
N VAL A 219 -0.50 5.22 8.81
CA VAL A 219 0.36 4.62 9.85
C VAL A 219 0.01 5.14 11.24
N ALA A 220 -0.28 6.44 11.40
CA ALA A 220 -0.64 7.00 12.71
C ALA A 220 -1.98 6.45 13.25
N HIS A 221 -2.91 6.08 12.37
CA HIS A 221 -4.23 5.61 12.78
C HIS A 221 -4.34 4.08 12.84
N PHE A 222 -3.66 3.36 11.94
CA PHE A 222 -3.77 1.91 11.78
C PHE A 222 -2.49 1.16 12.14
N GLY A 223 -1.39 1.88 12.35
CA GLY A 223 -0.07 1.34 12.74
C GLY A 223 0.18 1.29 14.24
N THR A 224 -0.72 1.84 15.06
CA THR A 224 -0.71 1.77 16.53
C THR A 224 -1.74 0.77 17.01
#